data_AF-A0A7S2I733-F1
#
_entry.id   AF-A0A7S2I733-F1
#
_cell.length_a   1.000
_cell.length_b   1.000
_cell.length_c   1.000
_cell.angle_alpha   90.00
_cell.angle_beta   90.00
_cell.angle_gamma   90.00
#
_symmetry.space_group_name_H-M   'P 1'
#
loop_
_entity.id
_entity.type
_entity.pdbx_description
1 polymer ?
#
loop_
_entity_poly.entity_id
_entity_poly.type
_entity_poly.pdbx_seq_one_letter_code
_entity_poly.pdbx_strand_id
1 'polypeptide(L)'
;GYVQAFSWVDTLGEWKPEGSRMVNSGPNAQVDDRFGFSVSLSADGSRCVAGAPLYDGGGIMNGGLASVFEYTPQSASSTAKWNQIGGDLIGDGSNQKQLGFSVSLSPDGQYVAVGASGDTTTFGRVYIHRWDGYFWDHAQPITSDKLNDDFGYAVSLSFNGATVAIGSPRTSRGIGHGYASIYELEVLKG
;
A
#
# COMPACT_ATOMS: atom_id res chain seq x y z
N GLY A 1 14.59 -2.84 2.43
CA GLY A 1 14.33 -1.49 2.99
C GLY A 1 13.58 -1.61 4.31
N TYR A 2 13.28 -0.50 4.97
CA TYR A 2 12.45 -0.44 6.18
C TYR A 2 11.68 0.88 6.24
N VAL A 3 10.64 0.95 7.08
CA VAL A 3 9.94 2.19 7.42
C VAL A 3 10.15 2.50 8.91
N GLN A 4 10.34 3.77 9.24
CA GLN A 4 10.46 4.26 10.62
C GLN A 4 9.46 5.40 10.82
N ALA A 5 8.56 5.25 11.79
CA ALA A 5 7.72 6.35 12.23
C ALA A 5 8.50 7.29 13.15
N PHE A 6 8.14 8.57 13.13
CA PHE A 6 8.69 9.59 14.01
C PHE A 6 7.55 10.42 14.61
N SER A 7 7.68 10.80 15.87
CA SER A 7 6.84 11.80 16.52
C SER A 7 7.63 13.08 16.81
N TRP A 8 6.97 14.22 16.69
CA TRP A 8 7.53 15.51 17.02
C TRP A 8 7.47 15.72 18.54
N VAL A 9 8.58 16.13 19.14
CA VAL A 9 8.67 16.42 20.58
C VAL A 9 8.84 17.92 20.78
N ASP A 10 7.74 18.62 21.05
CA ASP A 10 7.71 20.09 21.17
C ASP A 10 8.73 20.65 22.17
N THR A 11 8.91 19.97 23.31
CA THR A 11 9.84 20.41 24.36
C THR A 11 11.31 20.37 23.95
N LEU A 12 11.62 19.60 22.91
CA LEU A 12 12.97 19.42 22.38
C LEU A 12 13.13 20.03 20.99
N GLY A 13 12.02 20.39 20.32
CA GLY A 13 12.03 20.90 18.96
C GLY A 13 12.62 19.91 17.95
N GLU A 14 12.42 18.60 18.17
CA GLU A 14 13.02 17.55 17.34
C GLU A 14 12.05 16.39 17.07
N TRP A 15 12.24 15.73 15.93
CA TRP A 15 11.58 14.46 15.60
C TRP A 15 12.32 13.30 16.26
N LYS A 16 11.59 12.40 16.93
CA LYS A 16 12.14 11.18 17.53
C LYS A 16 11.54 9.92 16.92
N PRO A 17 12.32 8.84 16.75
CA PRO A 17 11.79 7.57 16.33
C PRO A 17 10.68 7.10 17.28
N GLU A 18 9.54 6.73 16.71
CA GLU A 18 8.39 6.21 17.43
C GLU A 18 8.24 4.71 17.16
N GLY A 19 8.65 3.90 18.13
CA GLY A 19 8.63 2.44 18.03
C GLY A 19 9.72 1.84 17.13
N SER A 20 9.68 0.52 17.00
CA SER A 20 10.59 -0.27 16.16
C SER A 20 10.42 0.01 14.66
N ARG A 21 11.49 -0.21 13.89
CA ARG A 21 11.44 -0.21 12.42
C ARG A 21 10.45 -1.27 11.92
N MET A 22 9.61 -0.88 10.98
CA MET A 22 8.76 -1.79 10.20
C MET A 22 9.60 -2.37 9.07
N VAL A 23 9.58 -3.69 8.92
CA VAL A 23 10.37 -4.42 7.91
C VAL A 23 9.51 -5.47 7.23
N ASN A 24 9.83 -5.82 5.99
CA ASN A 24 9.31 -7.04 5.38
C ASN A 24 9.99 -8.25 6.03
N SER A 25 9.29 -8.98 6.90
CA SER A 25 9.78 -10.22 7.51
C SER A 25 9.17 -11.48 6.90
N GLY A 26 8.54 -11.36 5.71
CA GLY A 26 7.95 -12.50 5.01
C GLY A 26 9.00 -13.53 4.55
N PRO A 27 8.59 -14.79 4.30
CA PRO A 27 9.51 -15.90 4.00
C PRO A 27 10.32 -15.73 2.70
N ASN A 28 9.87 -14.87 1.79
CA ASN A 28 10.58 -14.54 0.54
C ASN A 28 11.15 -13.12 0.55
N ALA A 29 11.32 -12.49 1.71
CA ALA A 29 11.87 -11.15 1.78
C ALA A 29 13.34 -11.16 1.28
N GLN A 30 13.64 -10.34 0.27
CA GLN A 30 14.97 -10.22 -0.32
C GLN A 30 15.56 -8.81 -0.10
N VAL A 31 16.87 -8.69 -0.32
CA VAL A 31 17.65 -7.46 -0.06
C VAL A 31 17.17 -6.27 -0.91
N ASP A 32 16.48 -6.52 -2.03
CA ASP A 32 16.10 -5.50 -3.01
C ASP A 32 14.58 -5.35 -3.27
N ASP A 33 13.71 -5.90 -2.42
CA ASP A 33 12.25 -5.79 -2.57
C ASP A 33 11.72 -4.34 -2.53
N ARG A 34 12.59 -3.39 -2.12
CA ARG A 34 12.29 -1.98 -1.90
C ARG A 34 11.16 -1.74 -0.90
N PHE A 35 11.05 -2.58 0.13
CA PHE A 35 10.11 -2.32 1.21
C PHE A 35 10.29 -0.92 1.80
N GLY A 36 9.18 -0.18 1.91
CA GLY A 36 9.14 1.24 2.26
C GLY A 36 9.22 2.17 1.05
N PHE A 37 9.07 1.66 -0.18
CA PHE A 37 9.07 2.47 -1.41
C PHE A 37 7.93 3.49 -1.42
N SER A 38 6.77 3.08 -0.92
CA SER A 38 5.59 3.91 -0.73
C SER A 38 5.08 3.72 0.69
N VAL A 39 4.60 4.79 1.34
CA VAL A 39 4.11 4.78 2.72
C VAL A 39 2.88 5.67 2.86
N SER A 40 1.98 5.31 3.78
CA SER A 40 0.81 6.14 4.14
C SER A 40 0.40 5.85 5.59
N LEU A 41 -0.07 6.87 6.30
CA LEU A 41 -0.51 6.81 7.70
C LEU A 41 -2.01 7.11 7.82
N SER A 42 -2.67 6.50 8.80
CA SER A 42 -4.02 6.89 9.22
C SER A 42 -3.99 8.28 9.88
N ALA A 43 -5.16 8.93 9.99
CA ALA A 43 -5.24 10.31 10.49
C ALA A 43 -4.83 10.43 11.98
N ASP A 44 -5.03 9.38 12.75
CA ASP A 44 -4.61 9.28 14.15
C ASP A 44 -3.16 8.81 14.33
N GLY A 45 -2.47 8.48 13.23
CA GLY A 45 -1.11 7.96 13.23
C GLY A 45 -0.98 6.56 13.83
N SER A 46 -2.06 5.83 14.08
CA SER A 46 -2.01 4.50 14.70
C SER A 46 -1.74 3.37 13.70
N ARG A 47 -1.98 3.59 12.41
CA ARG A 47 -1.74 2.61 11.35
C ARG A 47 -0.87 3.16 10.23
N CYS A 48 -0.03 2.30 9.68
CA CYS A 48 0.88 2.60 8.59
C CYS A 48 0.80 1.49 7.54
N VAL A 49 0.72 1.84 6.26
CA VAL A 49 0.94 0.90 5.15
C VAL A 49 2.27 1.18 4.49
N ALA A 50 2.98 0.13 4.10
CA ALA A 50 4.26 0.21 3.40
C ALA A 50 4.28 -0.74 2.20
N GLY A 51 4.65 -0.23 1.02
CA GLY A 51 4.79 -1.01 -0.21
C GLY A 51 6.20 -1.54 -0.46
N ALA A 52 6.29 -2.66 -1.17
CA ALA A 52 7.52 -3.32 -1.63
C ALA A 52 7.34 -3.82 -3.08
N PRO A 53 7.44 -2.94 -4.09
CA PRO A 53 7.08 -3.27 -5.47
C PRO A 53 7.98 -4.32 -6.13
N LEU A 54 9.16 -4.60 -5.60
CA LEU A 54 10.07 -5.61 -6.19
C LEU A 54 10.06 -6.93 -5.41
N TYR A 55 9.10 -7.14 -4.53
CA TYR A 55 8.97 -8.39 -3.81
C TYR A 55 8.67 -9.58 -4.74
N ASP A 56 9.47 -10.64 -4.62
CA ASP A 56 9.39 -11.88 -5.41
C ASP A 56 8.59 -12.98 -4.70
N GLY A 57 7.35 -12.67 -4.31
CA GLY A 57 6.44 -13.61 -3.65
C GLY A 57 5.57 -14.45 -4.58
N GLY A 58 5.11 -15.61 -4.11
CA GLY A 58 4.08 -16.39 -4.80
C GLY A 58 4.49 -16.94 -6.17
N GLY A 59 5.79 -17.01 -6.46
CA GLY A 59 6.31 -17.45 -7.76
C GLY A 59 6.26 -16.38 -8.86
N ILE A 60 5.95 -15.13 -8.53
CA ILE A 60 5.86 -14.02 -9.48
C ILE A 60 7.05 -13.07 -9.26
N MET A 61 7.97 -13.02 -10.23
CA MET A 61 9.07 -12.06 -10.21
C MET A 61 8.52 -10.62 -10.23
N ASN A 62 8.95 -9.79 -9.29
CA ASN A 62 8.46 -8.44 -9.03
C ASN A 62 6.92 -8.38 -8.91
N GLY A 63 6.30 -9.40 -8.30
CA GLY A 63 4.86 -9.40 -8.03
C GLY A 63 4.47 -8.27 -7.10
N GLY A 64 5.37 -7.93 -6.16
CA GLY A 64 5.20 -6.87 -5.18
C GLY A 64 4.29 -7.26 -4.01
N LEU A 65 4.33 -6.47 -2.95
CA LEU A 65 3.40 -6.53 -1.82
C LEU A 65 3.20 -5.15 -1.19
N ALA A 66 2.20 -5.05 -0.32
CA ALA A 66 2.17 -4.05 0.74
C ALA A 66 1.88 -4.72 2.09
N SER A 67 2.32 -4.12 3.19
CA SER A 67 2.05 -4.63 4.54
C SER A 67 1.51 -3.49 5.40
N VAL A 68 0.55 -3.79 6.28
CA VAL A 68 -0.06 -2.83 7.19
C VAL A 68 0.39 -3.09 8.61
N PHE A 69 0.78 -2.04 9.32
CA PHE A 69 1.27 -2.08 10.68
C PHE A 69 0.38 -1.23 11.58
N GLU A 70 0.17 -1.69 12.80
CA GLU A 70 -0.51 -0.98 13.86
C GLU A 70 0.46 -0.69 15.01
N TYR A 71 0.40 0.55 15.50
CA TYR A 71 1.24 1.04 16.57
C TYR A 71 0.74 0.53 17.92
N THR A 72 1.63 -0.11 18.68
CA THR A 72 1.42 -0.41 20.08
C THR A 72 2.29 0.52 20.91
N PRO A 73 1.70 1.44 21.69
CA PRO A 73 2.46 2.36 22.52
C PRO A 73 3.23 1.63 23.62
N GLN A 74 4.22 2.31 24.17
CA GLN A 74 4.97 1.79 25.33
C GLN A 74 4.02 1.56 26.51
N SER A 75 4.24 0.46 27.23
CA SER A 75 3.57 0.15 28.49
C SER A 75 4.60 -0.12 29.59
N ALA A 76 4.14 -0.34 30.81
CA ALA A 76 5.02 -0.73 31.92
C ALA A 76 5.79 -2.04 31.65
N SER A 77 5.30 -2.89 30.75
CA SER A 77 5.86 -4.22 30.43
C SER A 77 6.41 -4.34 29.01
N SER A 78 6.36 -3.30 28.17
CA SER A 78 6.78 -3.39 26.77
C SER A 78 7.22 -2.06 26.19
N THR A 79 8.22 -2.08 25.31
CA THR A 79 8.59 -0.91 24.49
C THR A 79 7.53 -0.65 23.42
N ALA A 80 7.40 0.61 23.00
CA ALA A 80 6.59 0.97 21.84
C ALA A 80 7.08 0.21 20.59
N LYS A 81 6.15 -0.27 19.77
CA LYS A 81 6.48 -1.04 18.56
C LYS A 81 5.38 -0.93 17.51
N TRP A 82 5.79 -1.11 16.26
CA TRP A 82 4.87 -1.30 15.14
C TRP A 82 4.75 -2.80 14.86
N ASN A 83 3.52 -3.32 14.89
CA ASN A 83 3.25 -4.73 14.61
C ASN A 83 2.49 -4.83 13.30
N GLN A 84 2.90 -5.74 12.43
CA GLN A 84 2.09 -6.06 11.26
C GLN A 84 0.73 -6.63 11.70
N ILE A 85 -0.35 -6.17 11.08
CA ILE A 85 -1.72 -6.66 11.30
C ILE A 85 -2.28 -7.30 10.04
N GLY A 86 -2.87 -8.48 10.18
CA GLY A 86 -3.28 -9.32 9.05
C GLY A 86 -2.09 -9.87 8.26
N GLY A 87 -2.39 -10.49 7.11
CA GLY A 87 -1.38 -10.94 6.15
C GLY A 87 -0.86 -9.81 5.26
N ASP A 88 0.18 -10.11 4.48
CA ASP A 88 0.62 -9.21 3.41
C ASP A 88 -0.49 -8.99 2.38
N LEU A 89 -0.62 -7.75 1.92
CA LEU A 89 -1.49 -7.37 0.82
C LEU A 89 -0.78 -7.77 -0.48
N ILE A 90 -1.10 -8.97 -0.95
CA ILE A 90 -0.64 -9.51 -2.23
C ILE A 90 -1.78 -9.48 -3.25
N GLY A 91 -1.43 -9.51 -4.53
CA GLY A 91 -2.40 -9.55 -5.61
C GLY A 91 -3.08 -10.92 -5.75
N ASP A 92 -3.90 -11.06 -6.78
CA ASP A 92 -4.70 -12.25 -7.07
C ASP A 92 -3.90 -13.44 -7.66
N GLY A 93 -2.57 -13.41 -7.58
CA GLY A 93 -1.70 -14.44 -8.14
C GLY A 93 -1.68 -14.51 -9.69
N SER A 94 -2.23 -13.50 -10.38
CA SER A 94 -2.13 -13.40 -11.84
C SER A 94 -0.83 -12.70 -12.29
N ASN A 95 -0.73 -12.28 -13.54
CA ASN A 95 0.46 -11.57 -14.05
C ASN A 95 0.58 -10.13 -13.51
N GLN A 96 0.15 -9.80 -12.29
CA GLN A 96 0.41 -8.47 -11.73
C GLN A 96 1.90 -8.24 -11.53
N LYS A 97 2.31 -6.97 -11.68
CA LYS A 97 3.68 -6.53 -11.44
C LYS A 97 3.68 -5.26 -10.61
N GLN A 98 4.66 -5.16 -9.73
CA GLN A 98 4.96 -3.97 -8.95
C GLN A 98 3.84 -3.54 -7.99
N LEU A 99 3.11 -4.50 -7.40
CA LEU A 99 2.16 -4.18 -6.34
C LEU A 99 2.87 -3.49 -5.17
N GLY A 100 2.28 -2.41 -4.65
CA GLY A 100 2.91 -1.58 -3.62
C GLY A 100 3.79 -0.47 -4.22
N PHE A 101 3.72 -0.26 -5.54
CA PHE A 101 4.34 0.92 -6.17
C PHE A 101 3.76 2.21 -5.60
N SER A 102 2.43 2.23 -5.38
CA SER A 102 1.75 3.27 -4.64
C SER A 102 0.82 2.66 -3.60
N VAL A 103 0.65 3.36 -2.48
CA VAL A 103 -0.27 2.97 -1.41
C VAL A 103 -1.01 4.20 -0.89
N SER A 104 -2.25 3.99 -0.48
CA SER A 104 -3.02 4.97 0.30
C SER A 104 -3.80 4.23 1.37
N LEU A 105 -3.59 4.60 2.62
CA LEU A 105 -4.43 4.17 3.74
C LEU A 105 -5.54 5.21 3.93
N SER A 106 -6.78 4.75 4.15
CA SER A 106 -7.86 5.66 4.48
C SER A 106 -7.60 6.31 5.84
N PRO A 107 -7.99 7.57 6.04
CA PRO A 107 -7.89 8.27 7.31
C PRO A 107 -8.42 7.50 8.54
N ASP A 108 -9.51 6.73 8.40
CA ASP A 108 -10.07 5.88 9.47
C ASP A 108 -9.31 4.55 9.70
N GLY A 109 -8.28 4.30 8.89
CA GLY A 109 -7.43 3.12 8.96
C GLY A 109 -8.07 1.83 8.49
N GLN A 110 -9.29 1.85 7.92
CA GLN A 110 -10.05 0.63 7.58
C GLN A 110 -9.87 0.15 6.13
N TYR A 111 -9.38 1.02 5.24
CA TYR A 111 -9.23 0.71 3.81
C TYR A 111 -7.83 1.02 3.32
N VAL A 112 -7.30 0.17 2.43
CA VAL A 112 -6.01 0.38 1.78
C VAL A 112 -6.17 0.24 0.27
N ALA A 113 -5.75 1.26 -0.47
CA ALA A 113 -5.54 1.16 -1.91
C ALA A 113 -4.08 0.82 -2.18
N VAL A 114 -3.83 -0.19 -3.00
CA VAL A 114 -2.48 -0.61 -3.39
C VAL A 114 -2.39 -0.64 -4.91
N GLY A 115 -1.55 0.23 -5.46
CA GLY A 115 -1.27 0.29 -6.89
C GLY A 115 -0.22 -0.74 -7.29
N ALA A 116 -0.52 -1.46 -8.37
CA ALA A 116 0.40 -2.25 -9.16
C ALA A 116 0.49 -1.58 -10.54
N SER A 117 1.47 -0.71 -10.76
CA SER A 117 1.57 0.09 -12.00
C SER A 117 1.69 -0.74 -13.28
N GLY A 118 1.97 -2.04 -13.15
CA GLY A 118 2.29 -2.91 -14.27
C GLY A 118 3.68 -2.62 -14.82
N ASP A 119 4.09 -3.44 -15.77
CA ASP A 119 5.32 -3.29 -16.55
C ASP A 119 5.00 -3.18 -18.05
N THR A 120 5.99 -3.42 -18.91
CA THR A 120 5.79 -3.35 -20.36
C THR A 120 4.86 -4.43 -20.94
N THR A 121 4.50 -5.43 -20.13
CA THR A 121 3.77 -6.64 -20.53
C THR A 121 2.47 -6.85 -19.77
N THR A 122 2.19 -6.02 -18.75
CA THR A 122 1.08 -6.21 -17.82
C THR A 122 0.30 -4.91 -17.63
N PHE A 123 -1.02 -5.02 -17.56
CA PHE A 123 -1.89 -3.87 -17.30
C PHE A 123 -1.68 -3.37 -15.87
N GLY A 124 -1.71 -2.06 -15.70
CA GLY A 124 -1.76 -1.44 -14.38
C GLY A 124 -3.07 -1.79 -13.65
N ARG A 125 -2.97 -1.97 -12.33
CA ARG A 125 -4.07 -2.39 -11.45
C ARG A 125 -4.06 -1.65 -10.13
N VAL A 126 -5.22 -1.55 -9.51
CA VAL A 126 -5.36 -1.07 -8.12
C VAL A 126 -6.23 -2.05 -7.34
N TYR A 127 -5.72 -2.48 -6.21
CA TYR A 127 -6.41 -3.35 -5.26
C TYR A 127 -6.91 -2.51 -4.10
N ILE A 128 -8.17 -2.69 -3.70
CA ILE A 128 -8.73 -2.05 -2.52
C ILE A 128 -9.01 -3.12 -1.47
N HIS A 129 -8.30 -3.04 -0.36
CA HIS A 129 -8.43 -3.94 0.78
C HIS A 129 -9.23 -3.27 1.89
N ARG A 130 -10.08 -4.03 2.57
CA ARG A 130 -10.85 -3.63 3.74
C ARG A 130 -10.44 -4.50 4.93
N TRP A 131 -10.23 -3.87 6.08
CA TRP A 131 -10.01 -4.57 7.34
C TRP A 131 -11.33 -5.11 7.89
N ASP A 132 -11.39 -6.40 8.22
CA ASP A 132 -12.56 -7.04 8.83
C ASP A 132 -12.41 -7.25 10.37
N GLY A 133 -11.24 -6.96 10.93
CA GLY A 133 -10.89 -7.25 12.32
C GLY A 133 -9.84 -8.36 12.49
N TYR A 134 -9.63 -9.17 11.45
CA TYR A 134 -8.73 -10.33 11.44
C TYR A 134 -7.81 -10.35 10.21
N PHE A 135 -8.36 -10.05 9.03
CA PHE A 135 -7.71 -10.12 7.73
C PHE A 135 -8.01 -8.87 6.88
N TRP A 136 -7.22 -8.72 5.82
CA TRP A 136 -7.40 -7.70 4.80
C TRP A 136 -8.04 -8.32 3.56
N ASP A 137 -9.35 -8.14 3.41
CA ASP A 137 -10.11 -8.68 2.28
C ASP A 137 -10.15 -7.69 1.12
N HIS A 138 -10.08 -8.19 -0.12
CA HIS A 138 -10.28 -7.38 -1.32
C HIS A 138 -11.19 -8.09 -2.33
N ALA A 139 -11.89 -7.29 -3.13
CA ALA A 139 -12.65 -7.77 -4.28
C ALA A 139 -11.77 -7.83 -5.55
N GLN A 140 -12.40 -7.96 -6.72
CA GLN A 140 -11.70 -7.87 -8.00
C GLN A 140 -10.96 -6.52 -8.13
N PRO A 141 -9.71 -6.51 -8.66
CA PRO A 141 -8.96 -5.28 -8.80
C PRO A 141 -9.56 -4.38 -9.89
N ILE A 142 -9.40 -3.07 -9.70
CA ILE A 142 -9.64 -2.11 -10.79
C ILE A 142 -8.46 -2.25 -11.75
N THR A 143 -8.74 -2.63 -13.00
CA THR A 143 -7.70 -2.94 -14.00
C THR A 143 -7.84 -1.99 -15.20
N SER A 144 -6.71 -1.46 -15.67
CA SER A 144 -6.71 -0.65 -16.90
C SER A 144 -7.04 -1.48 -18.13
N ASP A 145 -7.70 -0.85 -19.09
CA ASP A 145 -7.93 -1.37 -20.45
C ASP A 145 -6.76 -1.07 -21.41
N LYS A 146 -5.74 -0.36 -20.94
CA LYS A 146 -4.61 0.13 -21.73
C LYS A 146 -3.28 -0.39 -21.19
N LEU A 147 -2.52 -1.04 -22.05
CA LEU A 147 -1.16 -1.45 -21.72
C LEU A 147 -0.23 -0.23 -21.71
N ASN A 148 0.73 -0.20 -20.79
CA ASN A 148 1.80 0.81 -20.67
C ASN A 148 1.33 2.23 -20.33
N ASP A 149 0.18 2.39 -19.68
CA ASP A 149 -0.33 3.69 -19.24
C ASP A 149 0.03 4.04 -17.78
N ASP A 150 0.68 3.11 -17.07
CA ASP A 150 1.02 3.20 -15.64
C ASP A 150 -0.20 3.40 -14.74
N PHE A 151 -1.33 2.78 -15.06
CA PHE A 151 -2.48 2.79 -14.17
C PHE A 151 -2.14 2.25 -12.78
N GLY A 152 -2.44 3.03 -11.74
CA GLY A 152 -2.04 2.70 -10.37
C GLY A 152 -0.68 3.26 -9.96
N TYR A 153 -0.07 4.13 -10.78
CA TYR A 153 1.16 4.84 -10.41
C TYR A 153 1.00 5.72 -9.17
N ALA A 154 -0.18 6.32 -9.00
CA ALA A 154 -0.57 7.08 -7.82
C ALA A 154 -2.01 6.72 -7.46
N VAL A 155 -2.28 6.58 -6.16
CA VAL A 155 -3.62 6.29 -5.62
C VAL A 155 -3.92 7.19 -4.44
N SER A 156 -5.18 7.56 -4.26
CA SER A 156 -5.66 8.29 -3.08
C SER A 156 -7.06 7.86 -2.71
N LEU A 157 -7.26 7.50 -1.44
CA LEU A 157 -8.56 7.14 -0.88
C LEU A 157 -9.23 8.34 -0.19
N SER A 158 -10.55 8.39 -0.33
CA SER A 158 -11.43 9.17 0.55
C SER A 158 -11.43 8.65 1.99
N PHE A 159 -11.94 9.45 2.93
CA PHE A 159 -11.94 9.15 4.37
C PHE A 159 -12.43 7.75 4.74
N ASN A 160 -13.55 7.34 4.16
CA ASN A 160 -14.24 6.07 4.43
C ASN A 160 -13.97 5.00 3.36
N GLY A 161 -12.97 5.22 2.49
CA GLY A 161 -12.64 4.32 1.39
C GLY A 161 -13.68 4.22 0.28
N ALA A 162 -14.80 4.95 0.31
CA ALA A 162 -15.87 4.82 -0.69
C ALA A 162 -15.49 5.36 -2.09
N THR A 163 -14.47 6.19 -2.17
CA THR A 163 -13.95 6.74 -3.43
C THR A 163 -12.44 6.58 -3.50
N VAL A 164 -11.94 6.22 -4.67
CA VAL A 164 -10.51 6.16 -5.01
C VAL A 164 -10.19 6.98 -6.26
N ALA A 165 -9.14 7.78 -6.18
CA ALA A 165 -8.52 8.44 -7.34
C ALA A 165 -7.30 7.63 -7.79
N ILE A 166 -7.14 7.41 -9.09
CA ILE A 166 -6.07 6.61 -9.68
C ILE A 166 -5.40 7.37 -10.83
N GLY A 167 -4.08 7.54 -10.77
CA GLY A 167 -3.27 8.17 -11.81
C GLY A 167 -2.70 7.17 -12.83
N SER A 168 -2.55 7.65 -14.06
CA SER A 168 -1.99 6.91 -15.21
C SER A 168 -1.13 7.88 -16.05
N PRO A 169 0.11 8.16 -15.61
CA PRO A 169 0.92 9.23 -16.19
C PRO A 169 1.48 8.90 -17.57
N ARG A 170 1.58 7.61 -17.93
CA ARG A 170 2.09 7.21 -19.26
C ARG A 170 0.96 7.11 -20.28
N THR A 171 1.34 7.23 -21.54
CA THR A 171 0.43 7.03 -22.67
C THR A 171 0.51 5.60 -23.16
N SER A 172 -0.64 5.00 -23.47
CA SER A 172 -0.64 3.79 -24.29
C SER A 172 -0.18 4.15 -25.70
N ARG A 173 1.01 3.68 -26.11
CA ARG A 173 1.56 3.80 -27.47
C ARG A 173 1.97 5.21 -27.94
N GLY A 174 2.30 6.13 -27.04
CA GLY A 174 3.06 7.35 -27.39
C GLY A 174 2.25 8.52 -27.98
N ILE A 175 0.92 8.47 -27.95
CA ILE A 175 0.05 9.58 -28.38
C ILE A 175 -0.94 9.88 -27.25
N GLY A 176 -0.83 11.05 -26.62
CA GLY A 176 -1.76 11.53 -25.58
C GLY A 176 -1.07 12.22 -24.39
N HIS A 177 -1.88 12.67 -23.42
CA HIS A 177 -1.44 13.10 -22.10
C HIS A 177 -1.83 12.02 -21.08
N GLY A 178 -1.11 11.92 -19.96
CA GLY A 178 -1.53 11.06 -18.83
C GLY A 178 -2.92 11.45 -18.31
N TYR A 179 -3.58 10.54 -17.60
CA TYR A 179 -4.94 10.75 -17.10
C TYR A 179 -5.08 10.35 -15.63
N ALA A 180 -6.18 10.79 -15.01
CA ALA A 180 -6.61 10.36 -13.69
C ALA A 180 -8.07 9.91 -13.75
N SER A 181 -8.39 8.85 -13.01
CA SER A 181 -9.73 8.27 -12.95
C SER A 181 -10.24 8.28 -11.51
N ILE A 182 -11.53 8.51 -11.33
CA ILE A 182 -12.21 8.43 -10.03
C ILE A 182 -13.18 7.25 -10.08
N TYR A 183 -13.11 6.39 -9.07
CA TYR A 183 -14.04 5.27 -8.90
C TYR A 183 -14.76 5.41 -7.57
N GLU A 184 -16.07 5.23 -7.61
CA GLU A 184 -16.88 5.01 -6.41
C GLU A 184 -16.99 3.51 -6.17
N LEU A 185 -16.64 3.07 -4.98
CA LEU A 185 -16.76 1.68 -4.57
C LEU A 185 -18.16 1.48 -4.02
N GLU A 186 -18.90 0.54 -4.61
CA GLU A 186 -20.10 0.05 -3.94
C GLU A 186 -19.66 -0.53 -2.60
N VAL A 187 -20.04 0.14 -1.50
CA VAL A 187 -19.80 -0.36 -0.16
C VAL A 187 -20.40 -1.77 -0.13
N LEU A 188 -19.56 -2.78 0.04
CA LEU A 188 -19.99 -4.15 0.31
C LEU A 188 -20.89 -4.05 1.56
N LYS A 189 -22.20 -4.01 1.34
CA LYS A 189 -23.18 -4.09 2.42
C LYS A 189 -23.09 -5.50 2.93
N GLY A 190 -22.40 -5.67 4.05
CA GLY A 190 -22.51 -6.87 4.89
C GLY A 190 -23.93 -7.03 5.39
#